data_AF-A0A6J6PN30-F1
#
_entry.id   AF-A0A6J6PN30-F1
#
_cell.length_a   1.000
_cell.length_b   1.000
_cell.length_c   1.000
_cell.angle_alpha   90.00
_cell.angle_beta   90.00
_cell.angle_gamma   90.00
#
_symmetry.space_group_name_H-M   'P 1'
#
loop_
_entity.id
_entity.type
_entity.pdbx_description
1 polymer ?
#
loop_
_entity_poly.entity_id
_entity_poly.type
_entity_poly.pdbx_seq_one_letter_code
_entity_poly.pdbx_strand_id
1 'polypeptide(L)' 'MHLDAGPDGPLCVQELEAVAEAEIHRRYGIDAVPLILIAGEDGVVQRHFLGPVTATDLWAAVAEAREPGSTPGSCENHD' A
#
# COMPACT_ATOMS: atom_id res chain seq x y z
N MET A 1 15.30 1.04 -3.18
CA MET A 1 15.42 2.43 -3.70
C MET A 1 14.70 3.32 -2.69
N HIS A 2 15.38 4.28 -2.07
CA HIS A 2 14.76 5.20 -1.10
C HIS A 2 14.14 6.35 -1.90
N LEU A 3 12.82 6.44 -1.93
CA LEU A 3 12.14 7.53 -2.60
C LEU A 3 11.91 8.63 -1.57
N ASP A 4 12.57 9.77 -1.76
CA ASP A 4 12.30 11.00 -1.00
C ASP A 4 10.93 11.51 -1.43
N ALA A 5 9.94 11.19 -0.61
CA ALA A 5 8.56 11.61 -0.79
C ALA A 5 8.23 12.41 0.45
N GLY A 6 8.61 13.69 0.50
CA GLY A 6 8.36 14.52 1.69
C GLY A 6 6.87 14.69 2.03
N PRO A 7 6.52 15.49 3.06
CA PRO A 7 7.20 15.73 4.34
C PRO A 7 6.40 14.97 5.45
N ASP A 8 6.92 14.16 6.38
CA ASP A 8 8.23 14.02 6.99
C ASP A 8 8.45 12.55 7.43
N GLY A 9 8.35 11.60 6.50
CA GLY A 9 8.62 10.18 6.77
C GLY A 9 9.13 9.46 5.52
N PRO A 10 10.20 8.64 5.62
CA PRO A 10 10.77 7.97 4.47
C PRO A 10 9.80 6.94 3.88
N LEU A 11 9.58 6.96 2.56
CA LEU A 11 8.85 5.90 1.87
C LEU A 11 9.83 4.81 1.43
N CYS A 12 9.58 3.58 1.85
CA CYS A 12 10.25 2.40 1.31
C CYS A 12 9.36 1.73 0.27
N VAL A 13 9.95 1.38 -0.88
CA VAL A 13 9.31 0.53 -1.88
C VAL A 13 10.12 -0.74 -2.02
N GLN A 14 9.42 -1.87 -1.94
CA GLN A 14 9.97 -3.20 -2.11
C GLN A 14 9.13 -3.96 -3.13
N GLU A 15 9.79 -4.52 -4.13
CA GLU A 15 9.18 -5.49 -5.04
C GLU A 15 9.46 -6.89 -4.50
N LEU A 16 8.40 -7.68 -4.35
CA LEU A 16 8.45 -9.02 -3.80
C LEU A 16 7.94 -10.00 -4.84
N GLU A 17 8.75 -10.99 -5.18
CA GLU A 17 8.32 -12.08 -6.05
C GLU A 17 7.52 -13.10 -5.23
N ALA A 18 6.38 -13.55 -5.77
CA ALA A 18 5.40 -14.33 -5.04
C ALA A 18 5.94 -15.67 -4.50
N VAL A 19 6.73 -16.37 -5.30
CA VAL A 19 7.26 -17.70 -4.94
C VAL A 19 8.50 -17.58 -4.06
N ALA A 20 9.43 -16.70 -4.42
CA ALA A 20 10.67 -16.49 -3.67
C ALA A 20 10.39 -15.90 -2.28
N GLU A 21 9.42 -14.98 -2.17
CA GLU A 21 9.07 -14.27 -0.95
C GLU A 21 7.78 -14.81 -0.32
N ALA A 22 7.56 -16.12 -0.42
CA ALA A 22 6.34 -16.78 0.04
C ALA A 22 6.09 -16.62 1.54
N GLU A 23 7.13 -16.39 2.37
CA GLU A 23 6.93 -16.10 3.79
C GLU A 23 6.21 -14.77 4.02
N ILE A 24 6.59 -13.71 3.30
CA ILE A 24 5.93 -12.42 3.41
C ILE A 24 4.48 -12.52 2.93
N HIS A 25 4.23 -13.25 1.84
CA HIS A 25 2.88 -13.49 1.34
C HIS A 25 2.02 -14.20 2.39
N ARG A 26 2.53 -15.25 3.04
CA ARG A 26 1.82 -15.91 4.15
C ARG A 26 1.60 -14.99 5.34
N ARG A 27 2.60 -14.17 5.70
CA ARG A 27 2.50 -13.23 6.84
C ARG A 27 1.38 -12.22 6.66
N TYR A 28 1.20 -11.71 5.45
CA TYR A 28 0.16 -10.73 5.11
C TYR A 28 -1.12 -11.34 4.53
N GLY A 29 -1.23 -12.67 4.42
CA GLY A 29 -2.41 -13.33 3.86
C GLY A 29 -2.66 -13.01 2.38
N ILE A 30 -1.60 -12.89 1.58
CA ILE A 30 -1.68 -12.56 0.15
C ILE A 30 -1.93 -13.85 -0.63
N ASP A 31 -3.19 -14.08 -1.01
CA ASP A 31 -3.62 -15.27 -1.75
C ASP A 31 -3.64 -15.08 -3.28
N ALA A 32 -3.50 -13.84 -3.76
CA ALA A 32 -3.54 -13.50 -5.17
C ALA A 32 -2.59 -12.35 -5.52
N VAL A 33 -2.04 -12.40 -6.74
CA VAL A 33 -1.14 -11.40 -7.32
C VAL A 33 -1.60 -11.03 -8.74
N PRO A 34 -1.28 -9.83 -9.26
CA PRO A 34 -0.46 -8.77 -8.66
C PRO A 34 -1.20 -8.02 -7.54
N LEU A 35 -0.49 -7.71 -6.46
CA LEU A 35 -1.02 -6.97 -5.31
C LEU A 35 -0.02 -5.90 -4.84
N ILE A 36 -0.53 -4.72 -4.49
CA ILE A 36 0.22 -3.67 -3.81
C ILE A 36 -0.35 -3.50 -2.41
N LEU A 37 0.53 -3.43 -1.42
CA LEU A 37 0.19 -3.26 -0.01
C LEU A 37 0.93 -2.03 0.54
N ILE A 38 0.22 -1.19 1.28
CA ILE A 38 0.79 -0.09 2.06
C ILE A 38 0.68 -0.49 3.53
N ALA A 39 1.82 -0.62 4.19
CA ALA A 39 1.90 -0.91 5.62
C ALA A 39 2.53 0.27 6.36
N GLY A 40 2.07 0.49 7.60
CA GLY A 40 2.66 1.45 8.53
C GLY A 40 4.01 0.96 9.06
N GLU A 41 4.65 1.80 9.88
CA GLU A 41 5.94 1.50 10.51
C GLU A 41 5.90 0.28 11.46
N ASP A 42 4.72 -0.04 11.98
CA ASP A 42 4.43 -1.21 12.80
C ASP A 42 4.18 -2.50 11.99
N GLY A 43 4.22 -2.40 10.65
CA GLY A 43 3.88 -3.49 9.74
C GLY A 43 2.38 -3.76 9.63
N VAL A 44 1.52 -2.88 10.16
CA VAL A 44 0.06 -3.02 9.99
C VAL A 44 -0.35 -2.49 8.63
N VAL A 45 -1.17 -3.27 7.92
CA VAL A 45 -1.70 -2.92 6.61
C VAL A 45 -2.68 -1.75 6.74
N GLN A 46 -2.39 -0.65 6.05
CA GLN A 46 -3.25 0.53 5.98
C GLN A 46 -4.16 0.49 4.74
N ARG A 47 -3.64 0.02 3.60
CA ARG A 47 -4.41 -0.13 2.35
C ARG A 47 -3.78 -1.21 1.46
N HIS A 48 -4.59 -1.82 0.59
CA HIS A 48 -4.11 -2.69 -0.46
C HIS A 48 -4.88 -2.50 -1.77
N PHE A 49 -4.29 -2.96 -2.87
CA PHE A 49 -4.88 -3.00 -4.20
C PHE A 49 -4.60 -4.35 -4.83
N LEU A 50 -5.65 -5.07 -5.24
CA LEU A 50 -5.53 -6.27 -6.05
C LEU A 50 -5.72 -5.91 -7.53
N GLY A 51 -4.73 -6.23 -8.36
CA GLY A 51 -4.76 -5.89 -9.78
C GLY A 51 -4.19 -4.50 -10.11
N PRO A 52 -4.47 -3.98 -11.32
CA PRO A 52 -3.96 -2.69 -11.77
C PRO A 52 -4.45 -1.54 -10.89
N VAL A 53 -3.57 -0.58 -10.59
CA VAL A 53 -3.88 0.66 -9.87
C VAL A 53 -3.38 1.87 -10.67
N THR A 54 -4.08 3.00 -10.61
CA THR A 54 -3.61 4.24 -11.24
C THR A 54 -2.57 4.94 -10.35
N ALA A 55 -1.69 5.74 -10.95
CA ALA A 55 -0.73 6.54 -10.17
C ALA A 55 -1.44 7.50 -9.20
N THR A 56 -2.57 8.08 -9.63
CA THR A 56 -3.36 9.00 -8.80
C THR A 56 -3.91 8.29 -7.56
N ASP A 57 -4.49 7.11 -7.72
CA ASP A 57 -5.06 6.34 -6.61
C ASP A 57 -3.96 5.88 -5.63
N LEU A 58 -2.79 5.49 -6.16
CA LEU A 58 -1.65 5.11 -5.34
C LEU A 58 -1.14 6.30 -4.51
N TRP A 59 -0.98 7.47 -5.12
CA TRP A 59 -0.54 8.67 -4.40
C TRP A 59 -1.55 9.14 -3.35
N ALA A 60 -2.84 9.06 -3.65
CA ALA A 60 -3.90 9.35 -2.68
C ALA A 60 -3.83 8.38 -1.48
N ALA A 61 -3.68 7.08 -1.71
CA ALA A 61 -3.58 6.10 -0.63
C ALA A 61 -2.31 6.28 0.23
N VAL A 62 -1.18 6.69 -0.37
CA VAL A 62 0.04 7.03 0.37
C VAL A 62 -0.18 8.30 1.21
N ALA A 63 -0.87 9.32 0.68
CA ALA A 63 -1.19 10.52 1.45
C ALA A 63 -2.09 10.21 2.65
N GLU A 64 -3.15 9.42 2.45
CA GLU A 64 -4.06 8.99 3.51
C GLU A 64 -3.34 8.17 4.59
N ALA A 65 -2.43 7.28 4.20
CA ALA A 65 -1.64 6.48 5.16
C ALA A 65 -0.66 7.33 5.98
N ARG A 66 -0.23 8.49 5.47
CA ARG A 66 0.67 9.42 6.17
C ARG A 66 -0.08 10.36 7.10
N GLU A 67 -1.19 10.90 6.60
CA GLU A 67 -2.03 11.86 7.30
C GLU A 67 -3.49 11.40 7.14
N PRO A 68 -4.02 10.60 8.09
CA PRO A 68 -5.39 10.10 8.05
C PRO A 68 -6.41 11.26 7.97
N GLY A 69 -7.33 11.18 7.01
CA GLY A 69 -8.31 12.21 6.69
C GLY A 69 -7.81 13.28 5.70
N SER A 70 -6.61 13.14 5.15
CA SER A 70 -6.07 14.06 4.12
C SER A 70 -6.70 13.85 2.75
N THR A 71 -7.29 12.69 2.50
CA THR A 71 -8.07 12.41 1.30
C THR A 71 -9.57 12.50 1.58
N PRO A 72 -10.39 12.94 0.61
CA PRO A 72 -11.83 12.78 0.71
C PRO A 72 -12.12 11.30 0.95
N GLY A 73 -12.94 10.97 1.95
CA GLY A 73 -13.31 9.59 2.24
C GLY A 73 -13.72 8.88 0.95
N SER A 74 -13.15 7.70 0.72
CA SER A 74 -13.58 6.87 -0.40
C SER A 74 -15.10 6.72 -0.30
N CYS A 75 -15.82 7.05 -1.37
CA CYS A 75 -17.23 6.74 -1.48
C CYS A 75 -17.38 5.21 -1.58
N GLU A 76 -17.17 4.50 -0.47
CA GLU A 76 -17.47 3.08 -0.31
C GLU A 76 -18.98 2.94 -0.08
N ASN A 77 -19.76 3.29 -1.09
CA ASN A 77 -21.15 2.88 -1.24
C ASN A 77 -21.31 2.38 -2.68
N HIS A 78 -21.00 1.11 -2.90
CA HIS A 78 -21.58 0.35 -4.01
C HIS A 78 -22.44 -0.75 -3.38
N ASP A 79 -23.77 -0.57 -3.44
CA ASP A 79 -24.77 -1.63 -3.26
C ASP A 79 -24.48 -2.85 -4.15
#